data_AF-A0A4S0JNI1-F1
#
_entry.id   AF-A0A4S0JNI1-F1
#
_cell.length_a   1.000
_cell.length_b   1.000
_cell.length_c   1.000
_cell.angle_alpha   90.00
_cell.angle_beta   90.00
_cell.angle_gamma   90.00
#
_symmetry.space_group_name_H-M   'P 1'
#
loop_
_entity.id
_entity.type
_entity.pdbx_description
1 polymer ?
#
loop_
_entity_poly.entity_id
_entity_poly.type
_entity_poly.pdbx_seq_one_letter_code
_entity_poly.pdbx_strand_id
1 'polypeptide(L)'
;EAALVEGCSRLRVFTRITLPMMRAPLASAALFVFILNWSDYLIALLLTTREWVTIPVYMASLSSSMTGQLYGAKAALGLIAAVPPVIMGIAIQRHLVRGLTFGALKQ
;
A
#
# COMPACT_ATOMS: atom_id res chain seq x y z
N GLU A 1 -25.38 -0.54 -18.31
CA GLU A 1 -26.64 -0.08 -18.94
C GLU A 1 -27.76 -1.10 -18.77
N ALA A 2 -27.54 -2.39 -19.06
CA ALA A 2 -28.53 -3.45 -18.80
C ALA A 2 -29.17 -3.40 -17.39
N ALA A 3 -28.37 -3.28 -16.32
CA ALA A 3 -28.91 -3.19 -14.95
C ALA A 3 -29.70 -1.89 -14.65
N LEU A 4 -29.40 -0.79 -15.36
CA LEU A 4 -30.16 0.46 -15.25
C LEU A 4 -31.48 0.36 -16.02
N VAL A 5 -31.49 -0.37 -17.15
CA VAL A 5 -32.68 -0.67 -17.95
C VAL A 5 -33.64 -1.59 -17.18
N GLU A 6 -33.12 -2.48 -16.32
CA GLU A 6 -33.91 -3.31 -15.39
C GLU A 6 -34.41 -2.57 -14.14
N GLY A 7 -34.28 -1.23 -14.06
CA GLY A 7 -34.81 -0.43 -12.96
C GLY A 7 -33.99 -0.46 -11.67
N CYS A 8 -32.75 -0.96 -11.67
CA CYS A 8 -31.90 -0.88 -10.48
C CYS A 8 -31.44 0.56 -10.21
N SER A 9 -31.47 0.95 -8.93
CA SER A 9 -30.86 2.19 -8.43
C SER A 9 -29.37 2.28 -8.79
N ARG A 10 -28.91 3.48 -9.17
CA ARG A 10 -27.51 3.78 -9.54
C ARG A 10 -26.51 3.33 -8.47
N LEU A 11 -26.86 3.48 -7.19
CA LEU A 11 -26.05 3.04 -6.03
C LEU A 11 -25.91 1.52 -5.96
N ARG A 12 -26.99 0.79 -6.28
CA ARG A 12 -26.98 -0.69 -6.33
C ARG A 12 -26.11 -1.19 -7.48
N VAL A 13 -26.20 -0.55 -8.65
CA VAL A 13 -25.37 -0.89 -9.81
C VAL A 13 -23.89 -0.65 -9.51
N PHE A 14 -23.55 0.50 -8.91
CA PHE A 14 -22.18 0.83 -8.54
C PHE A 14 -21.57 -0.20 -7.59
N THR A 15 -22.25 -0.51 -6.48
CA THR A 15 -21.73 -1.39 -5.44
C THR A 15 -21.70 -2.87 -5.84
N ARG A 16 -22.71 -3.37 -6.57
CA ARG A 16 -22.80 -4.80 -6.94
C ARG A 16 -22.13 -5.16 -8.26
N ILE A 17 -21.94 -4.21 -9.17
CA ILE A 17 -21.44 -4.52 -10.52
C ILE A 17 -20.09 -3.83 -10.73
N THR A 18 -20.05 -2.50 -10.63
CA THR A 18 -18.83 -1.73 -10.93
C THR A 18 -17.71 -1.97 -9.91
N LEU A 19 -18.02 -1.91 -8.61
CA LEU A 19 -17.04 -2.06 -7.54
C LEU A 19 -16.31 -3.43 -7.56
N PRO A 20 -17.00 -4.59 -7.67
CA PRO A 20 -16.32 -5.89 -7.75
C PRO A 20 -15.57 -6.10 -9.06
N MET A 21 -15.98 -5.46 -10.17
CA MET A 21 -15.19 -5.48 -11.41
C MET A 21 -13.87 -4.70 -11.27
N MET A 22 -13.89 -3.59 -10.53
CA MET A 22 -12.71 -2.75 -10.30
C MET A 22 -11.80 -3.25 -9.16
N ARG A 23 -12.13 -4.36 -8.49
CA ARG A 23 -11.36 -4.87 -7.32
C ARG A 23 -9.87 -5.09 -7.60
N ALA A 24 -9.54 -5.58 -8.80
CA ALA A 24 -8.16 -5.88 -9.19
C ALA A 24 -7.33 -4.60 -9.43
N PRO A 25 -7.80 -3.63 -10.24
CA PRO A 25 -7.09 -2.35 -10.38
C PRO A 25 -7.07 -1.53 -9.07
N LEU A 26 -8.13 -1.59 -8.24
CA LEU A 26 -8.13 -0.97 -6.91
C LEU A 26 -7.04 -1.53 -5.99
N ALA A 27 -6.84 -2.85 -5.99
CA ALA A 27 -5.77 -3.47 -5.21
C ALA A 27 -4.39 -2.99 -5.68
N SER A 28 -4.16 -2.91 -6.99
CA SER A 28 -2.91 -2.38 -7.56
C SER A 28 -2.66 -0.92 -7.16
N ALA A 29 -3.68 -0.06 -7.30
CA ALA A 29 -3.59 1.35 -6.90
C ALA A 29 -3.32 1.50 -5.40
N ALA A 30 -3.98 0.71 -4.55
CA ALA A 30 -3.76 0.73 -3.10
C ALA A 30 -2.33 0.37 -2.73
N LEU A 31 -1.72 -0.60 -3.41
CA LEU A 31 -0.31 -0.95 -3.19
C LEU A 31 0.63 0.13 -3.69
N PHE A 32 0.33 0.75 -4.84
CA PHE A 32 1.15 1.85 -5.33
C PHE A 32 1.16 3.02 -4.33
N VAL A 33 -0.01 3.40 -3.82
CA VAL A 33 -0.14 4.41 -2.77
C VAL A 33 0.59 3.98 -1.50
N PHE A 34 0.46 2.71 -1.09
CA PHE A 34 1.15 2.17 0.07
C PHE A 34 2.68 2.28 -0.07
N ILE A 35 3.26 1.84 -1.20
CA ILE A 35 4.71 1.91 -1.44
C ILE A 35 5.22 3.35 -1.37
N LEU A 36 4.48 4.29 -1.95
CA LEU A 36 4.87 5.70 -1.94
C LEU A 36 4.84 6.32 -0.54
N ASN A 37 3.81 5.99 0.25
CA ASN A 37 3.62 6.62 1.56
C ASN A 37 4.36 5.90 2.69
N TRP A 38 4.64 4.61 2.56
CA TRP A 38 5.27 3.79 3.60
C TRP A 38 6.64 4.32 4.04
N SER A 39 7.40 4.86 3.09
CA SER A 39 8.75 5.37 3.31
C SER A 39 8.82 6.89 3.39
N ASP A 40 7.67 7.58 3.42
CA ASP A 40 7.64 9.05 3.42
C ASP A 40 8.15 9.59 4.76
N TYR A 41 9.34 10.19 4.72
CA TYR A 41 9.99 10.76 5.88
C TYR A 41 9.51 12.18 6.18
N LEU A 42 9.28 13.01 5.16
CA LEU A 42 9.05 14.45 5.34
C LEU A 42 7.70 14.71 5.99
N ILE A 43 6.64 14.06 5.47
CA ILE A 43 5.30 14.19 6.05
C ILE A 43 5.30 13.62 7.47
N ALA A 44 5.94 12.46 7.66
CA ALA A 44 6.03 11.86 8.98
C ALA A 44 6.78 12.74 9.97
N LEU A 45 7.90 13.36 9.59
CA LEU A 45 8.66 14.26 10.47
C LEU A 45 7.82 15.46 10.91
N LEU A 46 7.00 16.01 10.02
CA LEU A 46 6.17 17.18 10.30
C LEU A 46 4.97 16.87 11.20
N LEU A 47 4.37 15.69 11.06
CA LEU A 47 3.15 15.31 11.80
C LEU A 47 3.42 14.50 13.07
N THR A 48 4.61 13.91 13.21
CA THR A 48 4.98 13.06 14.35
C THR A 48 5.22 13.88 15.61
N THR A 49 4.66 13.41 16.73
CA THR A 49 4.98 13.90 18.09
C THR A 49 5.86 12.88 18.82
N ARG A 50 6.50 13.26 19.94
CA ARG A 50 7.43 12.37 20.67
C ARG A 50 6.85 11.02 21.08
N GLU A 51 5.54 10.90 21.22
CA GLU A 51 4.87 9.65 21.62
C GLU A 51 4.58 8.70 20.44
N TRP A 52 4.45 9.22 19.21
CA TRP A 52 4.00 8.43 18.05
C TRP A 52 4.93 8.61 16.86
N VAL A 53 6.07 7.92 16.92
CA VAL A 53 7.16 8.06 15.94
C VAL A 53 7.07 6.97 14.87
N THR A 54 7.10 7.37 13.60
CA THR A 54 7.16 6.41 12.48
C THR A 54 8.57 5.86 12.28
N ILE A 55 8.66 4.68 11.66
CA ILE A 55 9.94 3.99 11.37
C ILE A 55 10.98 4.91 10.70
N PRO A 56 10.68 5.66 9.61
CA PRO A 56 11.67 6.53 8.97
C PRO A 56 12.15 7.66 9.88
N VAL A 57 11.28 8.22 10.72
CA VAL A 57 11.64 9.27 11.69
C VAL A 57 12.53 8.70 12.80
N TYR A 58 12.22 7.50 13.30
CA TYR A 58 13.03 6.83 14.30
C TYR A 58 14.40 6.42 13.75
N MET A 59 14.48 5.95 12.51
CA MET A 59 15.75 5.65 11.83
C MET A 59 16.66 6.88 11.70
N ALA A 60 16.09 8.07 11.52
CA ALA A 60 16.86 9.31 11.51
C ALA A 60 17.43 9.66 12.89
N SER A 61 16.68 9.39 13.97
CA SER A 61 17.13 9.61 15.35
C SER A 61 18.33 8.74 15.76
N LEU A 62 18.48 7.55 15.15
CA LEU A 62 19.62 6.65 15.37
C LEU A 62 20.96 7.16 14.80
N SER A 63 20.90 8.23 14.00
CA SER A 63 22.07 8.94 13.45
C SER A 63 22.38 10.23 14.20
N SER A 64 21.92 10.38 15.44
CA SER A 64 22.11 11.61 16.23
C SER A 64 23.56 11.79 16.70
N SER A 65 24.04 13.04 16.63
CA SER A 65 25.41 13.46 16.94
C SER A 65 25.85 13.19 18.39
N MET A 66 24.89 12.96 19.31
CA MET A 66 25.17 12.71 20.74
C MET A 66 25.60 11.28 21.07
N THR A 67 25.18 10.27 20.30
CA THR A 67 25.38 8.84 20.62
C THR A 67 26.25 8.09 19.62
N GLY A 68 26.72 8.76 18.55
CA GLY A 68 27.41 8.11 17.44
C GLY A 68 26.45 7.34 16.52
N GLN A 69 26.92 6.97 15.34
CA GLN A 69 26.11 6.25 14.35
C GLN A 69 25.90 4.79 14.77
N LEU A 70 24.68 4.43 15.16
CA LEU A 70 24.31 3.04 15.45
C LEU A 70 23.98 2.28 14.14
N TYR A 71 25.01 1.94 13.36
CA TYR A 71 24.85 1.22 12.08
C TYR A 71 24.11 -0.12 12.24
N GLY A 72 24.40 -0.88 13.30
CA GLY A 72 23.77 -2.18 13.55
C GLY A 72 22.26 -2.08 13.79
N ALA A 73 21.85 -1.17 14.68
CA ALA A 73 20.43 -0.95 14.96
C ALA A 73 19.69 -0.38 13.73
N LYS A 74 20.33 0.52 12.98
CA LYS A 74 19.75 1.12 11.76
C LYS A 74 19.56 0.08 10.66
N ALA A 75 20.51 -0.84 10.47
CA ALA A 75 20.39 -1.95 9.51
C ALA A 75 19.29 -2.94 9.91
N ALA A 76 19.21 -3.31 11.19
CA ALA A 76 18.16 -4.19 11.71
C ALA A 76 16.76 -3.58 11.51
N LEU A 77 16.59 -2.29 11.83
CA LEU A 77 15.35 -1.56 11.57
C LEU A 77 15.02 -1.48 10.08
N GLY A 78 16.00 -1.28 9.21
CA GLY A 78 15.79 -1.29 7.76
C GLY A 78 15.25 -2.64 7.26
N LEU A 79 15.76 -3.76 7.80
CA LEU A 79 15.25 -5.09 7.48
C LEU A 79 13.78 -5.26 7.91
N ILE A 80 13.44 -4.83 9.12
CA ILE A 80 12.06 -4.87 9.64
C ILE A 80 11.14 -3.96 8.82
N ALA A 81 11.62 -2.77 8.43
CA ALA A 81 10.88 -1.81 7.62
C ALA A 81 10.54 -2.32 6.21
N ALA A 82 11.36 -3.24 5.68
CA ALA A 82 11.14 -3.86 4.38
C ALA A 82 10.11 -4.99 4.40
N VAL A 83 9.78 -5.55 5.57
CA VAL A 83 8.85 -6.68 5.70
C VAL A 83 7.44 -6.36 5.18
N PRO A 84 6.78 -5.24 5.58
CA PRO A 84 5.41 -4.98 5.13
C PRO A 84 5.28 -4.75 3.62
N PRO A 85 6.16 -4.00 2.94
CA PRO A 85 6.18 -3.90 1.48
C PRO A 85 6.31 -5.26 0.79
N VAL A 86 7.19 -6.14 1.29
CA VAL A 86 7.39 -7.49 0.72
C VAL A 86 6.12 -8.33 0.85
N ILE A 87 5.49 -8.33 2.02
CA ILE A 87 4.23 -9.06 2.26
C ILE A 87 3.13 -8.54 1.32
N MET A 88 3.01 -7.22 1.18
CA MET A 88 2.03 -6.60 0.26
C MET A 88 2.30 -6.97 -1.20
N GLY A 89 3.57 -6.99 -1.61
CA GLY A 89 3.98 -7.43 -2.95
C GLY A 89 3.53 -8.86 -3.26
N ILE A 90 3.79 -9.80 -2.35
CA ILE A 90 3.36 -11.20 -2.48
C ILE A 90 1.82 -11.30 -2.51
N ALA A 91 1.13 -10.55 -1.65
CA ALA A 91 -0.34 -10.56 -1.56
C ALA A 91 -1.04 -10.03 -2.83
N ILE A 92 -0.35 -9.26 -3.67
CA ILE A 92 -0.87 -8.74 -4.94
C ILE A 92 -0.49 -9.58 -6.14
N GLN A 93 0.63 -10.31 -6.11
CA GLN A 93 0.97 -11.28 -7.17
C GLN A 93 -0.20 -12.23 -7.46
N ARG A 94 -0.90 -12.73 -6.44
CA ARG A 94 -2.11 -13.57 -6.61
C ARG A 94 -3.28 -12.86 -7.33
N HIS A 95 -3.38 -11.53 -7.24
CA HIS A 95 -4.43 -10.74 -7.90
C HIS A 95 -4.04 -10.40 -9.34
N LEU A 96 -2.76 -10.11 -9.60
CA LEU A 96 -2.22 -9.87 -10.94
C LEU A 96 -2.34 -11.13 -11.82
N VAL A 97 -1.99 -12.31 -11.29
CA VAL A 97 -2.06 -13.59 -12.03
C VAL A 97 -3.51 -13.94 -12.42
N ARG A 98 -4.49 -13.64 -11.56
CA ARG A 98 -5.92 -13.80 -11.86
C ARG A 98 -6.43 -12.77 -12.87
N GLY A 99 -5.92 -11.53 -12.84
CA GLY A 99 -6.30 -10.49 -13.81
C GLY A 99 -5.81 -10.79 -15.22
N LEU A 100 -4.57 -11.29 -15.37
CA LEU A 100 -3.98 -11.66 -16.65
C LEU A 100 -4.66 -12.87 -17.31
N THR A 101 -5.05 -13.87 -16.52
CA THR A 101 -5.73 -15.09 -17.05
C THR A 101 -7.14 -14.81 -17.56
N PHE A 102 -7.91 -13.92 -16.91
CA PHE A 102 -9.21 -13.50 -17.43
C PHE A 102 -9.10 -12.52 -18.61
N GLY A 103 -8.01 -11.75 -18.72
CA GLY A 103 -7.73 -10.90 -19.87
C GLY A 103 -7.28 -11.69 -21.12
N ALA A 104 -6.53 -12.77 -20.94
CA ALA A 104 -6.02 -13.61 -22.02
C ALA A 104 -7.09 -14.51 -22.67
N LEU A 105 -8.19 -14.81 -21.96
CA LEU A 105 -9.32 -15.59 -22.50
C LEU A 105 -10.30 -14.74 -23.34
N LYS A 106 -10.02 -13.44 -23.53
CA LYS A 106 -10.89 -12.52 -24.26
C LYS A 106 -10.23 -11.96 -25.53
N GLN A 107 -9.45 -12.80 -26.22
CA GLN A 107 -9.08 -12.62 -27.63
C GLN A 107 -9.81 -13.66 -28.48
#